data_AF-A0A2N9VW28-F1
#
_entry.id   AF-A0A2N9VW28-F1
#
_cell.length_a   1.000
_cell.length_b   1.000
_cell.length_c   1.000
_cell.angle_alpha   90.00
_cell.angle_beta   90.00
_cell.angle_gamma   90.00
#
_symmetry.space_group_name_H-M   'P 1'
#
loop_
_entity.id
_entity.type
_entity.pdbx_description
1 polymer ?
#
loop_
_entity_poly.entity_id
_entity_poly.type
_entity_poly.pdbx_seq_one_letter_code
_entity_poly.pdbx_strand_id
1 'polypeptide(L)' 'MSDPDLQLRAYLEAVEDFECVDVLAAVERFRQGEVKEANKAFCPSTAQLCNEVRHRKQMREIMARAGVKPGLNLIQ' A
#
# COMPACT_ATOMS: atom_id res chain seq x y z
N MET A 1 1.37 -1.18 -25.87
CA MET A 1 0.92 -1.93 -24.69
C MET A 1 2.16 -2.25 -23.87
N SER A 2 2.17 -1.91 -22.60
CA SER A 2 3.22 -2.32 -21.66
C SER A 2 3.09 -3.82 -21.40
N ASP A 3 4.23 -4.49 -21.32
CA ASP A 3 4.31 -5.93 -21.01
C ASP A 3 3.71 -6.19 -19.61
N PRO A 4 2.63 -7.00 -19.49
CA PRO A 4 2.01 -7.32 -18.22
C PRO A 4 2.98 -7.92 -17.20
N ASP A 5 3.96 -8.72 -17.64
CA ASP A 5 4.95 -9.32 -16.76
C ASP A 5 5.91 -8.27 -16.21
N LEU A 6 6.26 -7.28 -17.03
CA LEU A 6 7.09 -6.15 -16.60
C LEU A 6 6.35 -5.29 -15.57
N GLN A 7 5.05 -5.06 -15.75
CA GLN A 7 4.24 -4.33 -14.78
C GLN A 7 4.09 -5.08 -13.46
N LEU A 8 3.89 -6.40 -13.52
CA LEU A 8 3.81 -7.25 -12.34
C LEU A 8 5.13 -7.24 -11.56
N ARG A 9 6.27 -7.41 -12.24
CA ARG A 9 7.60 -7.33 -11.61
C ARG A 9 7.82 -5.98 -10.92
N ALA A 10 7.50 -4.88 -11.60
CA ALA A 10 7.62 -3.55 -11.02
C ALA A 10 6.76 -3.37 -9.75
N TYR A 11 5.56 -3.97 -9.73
CA TYR A 11 4.70 -3.98 -8.55
C TYR A 11 5.31 -4.76 -7.37
N LEU A 12 5.92 -5.91 -7.64
CA LEU A 12 6.59 -6.73 -6.62
C LEU A 12 7.82 -6.02 -6.06
N GLU A 13 8.68 -5.48 -6.95
CA GLU A 13 9.86 -4.68 -6.56
C GLU A 13 9.47 -3.46 -5.71
N ALA A 14 8.35 -2.81 -6.00
CA ALA A 14 7.88 -1.65 -5.24
C ALA A 14 7.51 -1.96 -3.78
N VAL A 15 7.27 -3.23 -3.44
CA VAL A 15 6.78 -3.65 -2.12
C VAL A 15 7.69 -4.66 -1.42
N GLU A 16 8.77 -5.13 -2.05
CA GLU A 16 9.59 -6.24 -1.57
C GLU A 16 10.23 -5.99 -0.18
N ASP A 17 10.60 -4.73 0.10
CA ASP A 17 11.24 -4.31 1.35
C ASP A 17 10.26 -3.93 2.47
N PHE A 18 8.96 -4.19 2.26
CA PHE A 18 7.90 -3.79 3.20
C PHE A 18 7.23 -4.99 3.85
N GLU A 19 6.78 -4.79 5.09
CA GLU A 19 6.02 -5.79 5.81
C GLU A 19 4.64 -5.97 5.16
N CYS A 20 4.13 -7.20 5.14
CA CYS A 20 2.82 -7.53 4.54
C CYS A 20 1.67 -6.67 5.07
N VAL A 21 1.74 -6.27 6.36
CA VAL A 21 0.75 -5.37 6.98
C VAL A 21 0.72 -3.98 6.34
N ASP A 22 1.87 -3.45 5.92
CA ASP A 22 1.95 -2.13 5.28
C ASP A 22 1.41 -2.20 3.84
N VAL A 23 1.68 -3.31 3.15
CA VAL A 23 1.18 -3.59 1.80
C VAL A 23 -0.34 -3.75 1.80
N LEU A 24 -0.89 -4.57 2.70
CA LEU A 24 -2.33 -4.78 2.81
C LEU A 24 -3.05 -3.47 3.14
N ALA A 25 -2.53 -2.70 4.10
CA ALA A 25 -3.09 -1.41 4.45
C ALA A 25 -3.09 -0.43 3.26
N ALA A 26 -2.06 -0.43 2.43
CA ALA A 26 -2.01 0.43 1.24
C ALA A 26 -3.06 0.01 0.20
N VAL A 27 -3.14 -1.29 -0.09
CA VAL A 27 -4.09 -1.85 -1.06
C VAL A 27 -5.54 -1.56 -0.66
N GLU A 28 -5.89 -1.73 0.62
CA GLU A 28 -7.24 -1.41 1.11
C GLU A 28 -7.60 0.06 0.90
N ARG A 29 -6.63 0.98 1.08
CA ARG A 29 -6.87 2.40 0.83
C ARG A 29 -7.09 2.73 -0.63
N PHE A 30 -6.44 2.03 -1.56
CA PHE A 30 -6.75 2.16 -2.98
C PHE A 30 -8.15 1.61 -3.30
N ARG A 31 -8.52 0.46 -2.74
CA ARG A 31 -9.86 -0.15 -2.93
C ARG A 31 -10.98 0.74 -2.41
N GLN A 32 -10.79 1.32 -1.22
CA GLN A 32 -11.71 2.28 -0.60
C GLN A 32 -11.61 3.66 -1.26
N GLY A 33 -10.55 3.89 -2.05
CA GLY A 33 -10.21 5.12 -2.75
C GLY A 33 -10.06 6.32 -1.81
N GLU A 34 -9.29 6.08 -0.75
CA GLU A 34 -8.84 7.07 0.21
C GLU A 34 -7.52 7.75 -0.22
N VAL A 35 -6.91 7.27 -1.30
CA VAL A 35 -5.69 7.84 -1.88
C VAL A 35 -6.07 8.95 -2.86
N LYS A 36 -5.85 10.20 -2.47
CA LYS A 36 -6.38 11.40 -3.16
C LYS A 36 -6.02 11.52 -4.64
N GLU A 37 -4.84 11.03 -5.04
CA GLU A 37 -4.34 11.14 -6.42
C GLU A 37 -4.57 9.87 -7.25
N ALA A 38 -5.24 8.87 -6.68
CA ALA A 38 -5.53 7.61 -7.36
C ALA A 38 -6.93 7.63 -7.99
N ASN A 39 -7.01 7.30 -9.28
CA ASN A 39 -8.29 7.10 -9.95
C ASN A 39 -8.78 5.67 -9.67
N LYS A 40 -9.94 5.53 -8.99
CA LYS A 40 -10.53 4.22 -8.64
C LYS A 40 -10.92 3.35 -9.84
N ALA A 41 -11.00 3.93 -11.04
CA ALA A 41 -11.29 3.17 -12.27
C ALA A 41 -10.12 2.30 -12.74
N PHE A 42 -8.91 2.51 -12.22
CA PHE A 42 -7.70 1.81 -12.62
C PHE A 42 -6.93 1.30 -11.40
N CYS A 43 -6.08 0.30 -11.61
CA CYS A 43 -5.06 -0.04 -10.62
C CYS A 43 -4.10 1.15 -10.45
N PRO A 44 -3.50 1.33 -9.26
CA PRO A 44 -2.53 2.41 -9.05
C PRO A 44 -1.32 2.27 -10.00
N SER A 45 -0.55 3.32 -10.18
CA SER A 45 0.79 3.16 -10.76
C SER A 45 1.72 2.52 -9.73
N THR A 46 2.81 1.91 -10.18
CA THR A 46 3.87 1.38 -9.30
C THR A 46 4.38 2.46 -8.33
N ALA A 47 4.52 3.70 -8.80
CA ALA A 47 4.94 4.83 -7.96
C ALA A 47 3.90 5.16 -6.88
N GLN A 48 2.61 5.15 -7.23
CA GLN A 48 1.53 5.36 -6.26
C GLN A 48 1.52 4.27 -5.20
N LEU A 49 1.67 3.00 -5.59
CA LEU A 49 1.74 1.88 -4.64
C LEU A 49 2.94 2.03 -3.70
N CYS A 50 4.14 2.24 -4.24
CA CYS A 50 5.37 2.41 -3.46
C CYS A 50 5.24 3.55 -2.43
N ASN A 51 4.66 4.69 -2.85
CA ASN A 51 4.48 5.84 -1.98
C ASN A 51 3.49 5.56 -0.85
N GLU A 52 2.36 4.92 -1.15
CA GLU A 52 1.35 4.62 -0.13
C GLU A 52 1.86 3.58 0.86
N VAL A 53 2.51 2.50 0.41
CA VAL A 53 3.12 1.49 1.29
C VAL A 53 4.18 2.11 2.21
N ARG A 54 5.04 2.97 1.67
CA ARG A 54 6.01 3.74 2.47
C ARG A 54 5.33 4.57 3.55
N HIS A 55 4.24 5.22 3.20
CA HIS A 55 3.47 6.02 4.14
C HIS A 55 2.78 5.15 5.21
N ARG A 56 2.28 3.96 4.86
CA ARG A 56 1.70 3.01 5.82
C ARG A 56 2.74 2.51 6.83
N LYS A 57 3.94 2.15 6.35
CA LYS A 57 5.08 1.79 7.22
C LYS A 57 5.40 2.89 8.22
N GLN A 58 5.53 4.13 7.76
CA GLN A 58 5.80 5.27 8.63
C GLN A 58 4.71 5.45 9.70
N MET A 59 3.43 5.35 9.31
CA MET A 59 2.31 5.47 10.25
C MET A 59 2.31 4.35 11.30
N ARG A 60 2.58 3.11 10.89
CA ARG A 60 2.71 1.97 11.80
C ARG A 60 3.84 2.17 12.80
N GLU A 61 5.00 2.62 12.34
CA GLU A 61 6.16 2.90 13.19
C GLU A 61 5.89 4.03 14.20
N ILE A 62 5.20 5.10 13.78
CA ILE A 62 4.78 6.20 14.66
C ILE A 62 3.79 5.68 15.72
N MET A 63 2.78 4.92 15.33
CA MET A 63 1.79 4.36 16.25
C MET A 63 2.43 3.41 17.26
N ALA A 64 3.35 2.55 16.81
CA ALA A 64 4.08 1.64 17.69
C ALA A 64 4.90 2.41 18.74
N ARG A 65 5.56 3.50 18.36
CA ARG A 65 6.30 4.38 19.29
C ARG A 65 5.37 5.10 20.28
N ALA A 66 4.15 5.42 19.86
CA ALA A 66 3.13 6.05 20.70
C ALA A 66 2.40 5.05 21.62
N GLY A 67 2.72 3.75 21.59
CA GLY A 67 2.02 2.73 22.35
C GLY A 67 0.60 2.44 21.84
N VAL A 68 0.25 2.94 20.66
CA VAL A 68 -1.04 2.70 20.00
C VAL A 68 -0.98 1.33 19.33
N LYS A 69 -1.80 0.40 19.78
CA LYS A 69 -1.94 -0.90 19.10
C LYS A 69 -2.72 -0.69 17.80
N PRO A 70 -2.24 -1.21 16.65
CA PRO A 70 -3.01 -1.15 15.43
C PRO A 70 -4.34 -1.87 15.65
N GLY A 71 -5.45 -1.21 15.31
CA GLY A 71 -6.77 -1.84 15.34
C GLY A 71 -6.77 -3.02 14.37
N LEU A 72 -6.83 -4.23 14.90
CA LEU A 72 -7.07 -5.45 14.13
C LEU A 72 -8.50 -5.39 13.58
N ASN A 73 -8.70 -4.71 12.46
CA ASN A 73 -9.82 -5.02 11.59
C ASN A 73 -9.30 -6.02 10.56
N LEU A 74 -9.15 -7.27 11.01
CA LEU A 74 -9.13 -8.40 10.09
C LEU A 74 -10.50 -8.43 9.42
N ILE A 75 -10.49 -8.10 8.13
CA ILE A 75 -11.44 -8.47 7.07
C ILE A 75 -12.55 -9.40 7.61
N GLN A 76 -13.74 -8.84 7.84
CA GLN A 76 -14.99 -9.59 7.97
C GLN A 76 -15.66 -9.68 6.60
#